data_AF-A0A350C4A8-F1
#
_entry.id   AF-A0A350C4A8-F1
#
_cell.length_a   1.000
_cell.length_b   1.000
_cell.length_c   1.000
_cell.angle_alpha   90.00
_cell.angle_beta   90.00
_cell.angle_gamma   90.00
#
_symmetry.space_group_name_H-M   'P 1'
#
loop_
_entity.id
_entity.type
_entity.pdbx_description
1 polymer ?
#
loop_
_entity_poly.entity_id
_entity_poly.type
_entity_poly.pdbx_seq_one_letter_code
_entity_poly.pdbx_strand_id
1 'polypeptide(L)'
;MINFILAVLLSLSSVSLLAQHSVERLPAPINTDLYDEICPVMSYGEDYLFFTKVGSPDFVKVLMENGEDKSATLSEEDYERRLEHIYSLISGRSVTDPSTASFNQDIWYARVDSGRVNFPVHPSSPINNALPNSICSNYNTDNTFIVINQFGEKGGMSAGFSKVKFNENGSFSFPTPIEIKDLELEGSDINLAMSTDAQHIFLAMKGRESFGDQDIYVSLKILENIYSKPIHLGSEINTKFREATPYISQDRSKLYFSSDRPGGIGGMDIYVCDRLDYSYQNWSEPRLIGQPINSTADDSHPYIALDGDQIYFSTNRDGTSDIYTAKLIRDSILNTEIKINIQAINGITNKPMTAVINWGPGYKDGYEDFFNTRDGKLVYTFKDTKPVKFMAENRRILSQIELIDPLELSMAGINEVDLLLTMTKSGEQKLIVKERTRAHKIKPELKGIEKDLVNNKTVLLKSIKFVRTKPDILEESFPALEELASVLARQSNLRLRIEGHTDNNGDKELLLKLSQDRADVIKDILIKKGAIPSQIETKGFGDSRPLNGNRNENERKANRRVEITVLEQEEKQ
;
A
#
# COMPACT_ATOMS: atom_id res chain seq x y z
N MET A 1 -66.69 -7.13 16.11
CA MET A 1 -66.08 -6.75 14.82
C MET A 1 -64.90 -5.85 15.15
N ILE A 2 -63.72 -6.12 14.57
CA ILE A 2 -62.43 -5.38 14.64
C ILE A 2 -61.38 -5.89 15.66
N ASN A 3 -60.20 -6.14 15.10
CA ASN A 3 -58.90 -6.63 15.62
C ASN A 3 -58.22 -5.73 16.66
N PHE A 4 -57.23 -6.27 17.40
CA PHE A 4 -55.83 -5.76 17.55
C PHE A 4 -55.04 -6.73 18.46
N ILE A 5 -54.17 -7.59 17.91
CA ILE A 5 -52.69 -7.53 17.94
C ILE A 5 -52.09 -7.31 19.35
N LEU A 6 -51.48 -8.38 19.87
CA LEU A 6 -50.64 -8.43 21.06
C LEU A 6 -49.20 -8.05 20.66
N ALA A 7 -48.74 -6.87 21.05
CA ALA A 7 -47.33 -6.48 20.96
C ALA A 7 -46.65 -6.72 22.32
N VAL A 8 -45.77 -7.71 22.38
CA VAL A 8 -44.86 -7.90 23.51
C VAL A 8 -43.56 -7.20 23.16
N LEU A 9 -43.32 -6.07 23.85
CA LEU A 9 -42.01 -5.44 23.98
C LEU A 9 -41.06 -6.42 24.67
N LEU A 10 -40.12 -6.98 23.93
CA LEU A 10 -38.92 -7.58 24.48
C LEU A 10 -37.74 -6.65 24.16
N SER A 11 -37.19 -6.14 25.23
CA SER A 11 -36.01 -5.30 25.34
C SER A 11 -34.83 -5.85 24.53
N LEU A 12 -34.18 -4.93 23.82
CA LEU A 12 -32.85 -5.09 23.23
C LEU A 12 -31.84 -5.56 24.29
N SER A 13 -31.51 -6.85 24.27
CA SER A 13 -30.35 -7.40 24.95
C SER A 13 -29.95 -8.73 24.30
N SER A 14 -29.37 -8.64 23.10
CA SER A 14 -28.50 -9.68 22.52
C SER A 14 -27.79 -9.17 21.25
N VAL A 15 -27.03 -8.06 21.37
CA VAL A 15 -25.98 -7.70 20.39
C VAL A 15 -24.60 -8.07 20.97
N SER A 16 -24.58 -9.10 21.81
CA SER A 16 -23.39 -9.62 22.46
C SER A 16 -23.40 -11.14 22.32
N LEU A 17 -23.04 -11.67 21.14
CA LEU A 17 -22.44 -13.01 20.93
C LEU A 17 -22.16 -13.37 19.45
N LEU A 18 -21.66 -12.45 18.62
CA LEU A 18 -21.08 -12.81 17.30
C LEU A 18 -19.69 -12.19 17.08
N ALA A 19 -19.00 -11.88 18.17
CA ALA A 19 -17.58 -11.55 18.14
C ALA A 19 -16.74 -12.85 18.22
N GLN A 20 -15.56 -12.82 17.57
CA GLN A 20 -14.33 -13.48 18.04
C GLN A 20 -13.83 -14.76 17.30
N HIS A 21 -13.60 -14.78 15.97
CA HIS A 21 -12.84 -15.89 15.33
C HIS A 21 -11.97 -15.55 14.09
N SER A 22 -11.66 -14.28 13.75
CA SER A 22 -10.64 -14.03 12.69
C SER A 22 -9.28 -13.61 13.23
N VAL A 23 -9.21 -13.05 14.44
CA VAL A 23 -7.95 -12.55 15.00
C VAL A 23 -7.23 -13.66 15.75
N GLU A 24 -6.03 -13.99 15.27
CA GLU A 24 -5.18 -15.04 15.81
C GLU A 24 -3.81 -14.46 16.18
N ARG A 25 -3.36 -14.71 17.42
CA ARG A 25 -1.99 -14.42 17.85
C ARG A 25 -1.05 -15.35 17.09
N LEU A 26 -0.01 -14.84 16.44
CA LEU A 26 0.99 -15.72 15.83
C LEU A 26 1.65 -16.57 16.92
N PRO A 27 1.89 -17.87 16.67
CA PRO A 27 2.39 -18.76 17.70
C PRO A 27 3.86 -18.47 18.04
N ALA A 28 4.29 -18.92 19.22
CA ALA A 28 5.71 -19.08 19.51
C ALA A 28 6.37 -19.94 18.41
N PRO A 29 7.60 -19.59 17.95
CA PRO A 29 8.54 -18.65 18.58
C PRO A 29 8.52 -17.24 17.97
N ILE A 30 7.49 -16.89 17.19
CA ILE A 30 7.37 -15.52 16.66
C ILE A 30 7.12 -14.57 17.82
N ASN A 31 5.98 -14.75 18.49
CA ASN A 31 5.68 -14.01 19.70
C ASN A 31 6.28 -14.70 20.93
N THR A 32 6.82 -13.91 21.85
CA THR A 32 7.36 -14.39 23.12
C THR A 32 6.56 -13.81 24.29
N ASP A 33 6.86 -14.28 25.51
CA ASP A 33 6.12 -13.82 26.71
C ASP A 33 6.78 -12.59 27.37
N LEU A 34 7.96 -12.18 26.91
CA LEU A 34 8.83 -11.22 27.62
C LEU A 34 9.20 -9.97 26.82
N TYR A 35 9.15 -10.05 25.49
CA TYR A 35 9.65 -9.00 24.61
C TYR A 35 8.55 -8.56 23.67
N ASP A 36 8.66 -7.33 23.17
CA ASP A 36 7.75 -6.85 22.15
C ASP A 36 8.21 -7.37 20.78
N GLU A 37 7.27 -7.94 20.02
CA GLU A 37 7.40 -8.27 18.62
C GLU A 37 6.44 -7.42 17.78
N ILE A 38 7.03 -6.54 16.98
CA ILE A 38 6.30 -5.48 16.26
C ILE A 38 6.64 -5.45 14.77
N CYS A 39 5.87 -4.65 14.02
CA CYS A 39 6.13 -4.33 12.61
C CYS A 39 6.24 -5.57 11.71
N PRO A 40 5.17 -6.38 11.59
CA PRO A 40 5.15 -7.48 10.64
C PRO A 40 5.25 -6.96 9.20
N VAL A 41 6.15 -7.52 8.41
CA VAL A 41 6.32 -7.21 6.97
C VAL A 41 6.51 -8.52 6.22
N MET A 42 5.64 -8.86 5.27
CA MET A 42 5.83 -10.05 4.44
C MET A 42 6.78 -9.75 3.27
N SER A 43 7.52 -10.75 2.79
CA SER A 43 8.15 -10.69 1.47
C SER A 43 7.09 -10.54 0.38
N TYR A 44 7.47 -10.07 -0.81
CA TYR A 44 6.50 -9.88 -1.89
C TYR A 44 5.82 -11.20 -2.31
N GLY A 45 6.55 -12.32 -2.28
CA GLY A 45 5.96 -13.65 -2.53
C GLY A 45 5.20 -14.24 -1.33
N GLU A 46 5.19 -13.54 -0.20
CA GLU A 46 4.63 -14.00 1.08
C GLU A 46 5.26 -15.29 1.64
N ASP A 47 6.44 -15.66 1.13
CA ASP A 47 7.22 -16.82 1.57
C ASP A 47 7.96 -16.57 2.90
N TYR A 48 8.08 -15.30 3.32
CA TYR A 48 8.78 -14.91 4.55
C TYR A 48 8.02 -13.81 5.28
N LEU A 49 7.92 -13.95 6.60
CA LEU A 49 7.47 -12.91 7.53
C LEU A 49 8.70 -12.31 8.20
N PHE A 50 8.88 -11.01 8.10
CA PHE A 50 9.88 -10.24 8.84
C PHE A 50 9.19 -9.47 9.96
N PHE A 51 9.92 -9.22 11.04
CA PHE A 51 9.44 -8.44 12.17
C PHE A 51 10.61 -7.89 12.99
N THR A 52 10.30 -6.96 13.89
CA THR A 52 11.27 -6.37 14.81
C THR A 52 11.00 -6.89 16.22
N LYS A 53 12.05 -7.36 16.90
CA LYS A 53 12.02 -7.71 18.33
C LYS A 53 12.70 -6.61 19.13
N VAL A 54 12.06 -6.17 20.22
CA VAL A 54 12.51 -5.02 21.03
C VAL A 54 12.93 -5.46 22.43
N GLY A 55 14.02 -4.88 22.94
CA GLY A 55 14.45 -5.04 24.33
C GLY A 55 14.96 -6.45 24.69
N SER A 56 15.39 -7.23 23.70
CA SER A 56 15.91 -8.58 23.91
C SER A 56 17.42 -8.58 24.18
N PRO A 57 17.91 -9.29 25.22
CA PRO A 57 19.33 -9.41 25.50
C PRO A 57 20.10 -10.17 24.41
N ASP A 58 19.40 -10.94 23.58
CA ASP A 58 19.95 -11.73 22.47
C ASP A 58 20.29 -10.88 21.23
N PHE A 59 20.28 -9.54 21.32
CA PHE A 59 20.62 -8.67 20.20
C PHE A 59 22.05 -8.86 19.69
N VAL A 60 22.28 -8.57 18.39
CA VAL A 60 23.59 -8.70 17.75
C VAL A 60 24.58 -7.70 18.36
N LYS A 61 25.71 -8.20 18.87
CA LYS A 61 26.70 -7.36 19.58
C LYS A 61 27.72 -6.67 18.66
N VAL A 62 27.70 -6.88 17.35
CA VAL A 62 28.70 -6.28 16.45
C VAL A 62 28.63 -4.76 16.53
N LEU A 63 29.69 -4.10 17.00
CA LEU A 63 29.78 -2.64 17.11
C LEU A 63 30.99 -2.16 16.32
N MET A 64 30.78 -1.79 15.07
CA MET A 64 31.85 -1.27 14.23
C MET A 64 32.19 0.17 14.61
N GLU A 65 33.47 0.45 14.87
CA GLU A 65 34.00 1.79 15.02
C GLU A 65 35.37 1.91 14.34
N ASN A 66 35.49 2.85 13.40
CA ASN A 66 36.70 3.05 12.59
C ASN A 66 37.18 1.78 11.86
N GLY A 67 36.26 0.88 11.50
CA GLY A 67 36.56 -0.37 10.80
C GLY A 67 36.96 -1.54 11.70
N GLU A 68 36.81 -1.41 13.01
CA GLU A 68 37.11 -2.46 14.00
C GLU A 68 35.84 -2.81 14.80
N ASP A 69 35.58 -4.10 15.02
CA ASP A 69 34.47 -4.58 15.86
C ASP A 69 34.86 -4.49 17.35
N LYS A 70 34.19 -3.58 18.06
CA LYS A 70 34.43 -3.33 19.48
C LYS A 70 33.95 -4.46 20.38
N SER A 71 33.01 -5.29 19.95
CA SER A 71 32.60 -6.47 20.71
C SER A 71 33.69 -7.55 20.77
N ALA A 72 34.58 -7.59 19.78
CA ALA A 72 35.69 -8.52 19.72
C ALA A 72 36.99 -7.98 20.36
N THR A 73 37.07 -6.67 20.62
CA THR A 73 38.32 -5.99 20.97
C THR A 73 38.31 -5.30 22.34
N LEU A 74 37.14 -4.92 22.85
CA LEU A 74 36.99 -4.40 24.22
C LEU A 74 36.80 -5.53 25.22
N SER A 75 37.08 -5.23 26.49
CA SER A 75 36.58 -6.05 27.60
C SER A 75 35.06 -5.95 27.69
N GLU A 76 34.39 -6.93 28.29
CA GLU A 76 32.92 -6.92 28.48
C GLU A 76 32.46 -5.64 29.20
N GLU A 77 33.15 -5.26 30.28
CA GLU A 77 32.82 -4.06 31.06
C GLU A 77 33.02 -2.76 30.25
N ASP A 78 34.10 -2.66 29.47
CA ASP A 78 34.34 -1.50 28.63
C ASP A 78 33.36 -1.41 27.45
N TYR A 79 32.95 -2.57 26.91
CA TYR A 79 31.94 -2.67 25.86
C TYR A 79 30.55 -2.25 26.36
N GLU A 80 30.14 -2.71 27.54
CA GLU A 80 28.88 -2.30 28.17
C GLU A 80 28.85 -0.80 28.46
N ARG A 81 29.91 -0.25 29.08
CA ARG A 81 30.04 1.19 29.30
C ARG A 81 30.00 1.98 27.99
N ARG A 82 30.54 1.41 26.90
CA ARG A 82 30.48 2.02 25.57
C ARG A 82 29.06 2.06 25.03
N LEU A 83 28.30 0.97 25.15
CA LEU A 83 26.90 0.93 24.73
C LEU A 83 26.01 1.85 25.58
N GLU A 84 26.17 1.86 26.90
CA GLU A 84 25.45 2.79 27.80
C GLU A 84 25.61 4.24 27.36
N HIS A 85 26.84 4.62 27.01
CA HIS A 85 27.14 5.95 26.50
C HIS A 85 26.41 6.23 25.17
N ILE A 86 26.47 5.30 24.21
CA ILE A 86 25.83 5.47 22.89
C ILE A 86 24.30 5.55 23.03
N TYR A 87 23.69 4.64 23.78
CA TYR A 87 22.25 4.63 24.00
C TYR A 87 21.76 5.85 24.80
N SER A 88 22.60 6.37 25.70
CA SER A 88 22.32 7.63 26.38
C SER A 88 22.31 8.83 25.41
N LEU A 89 23.20 8.83 24.42
CA LEU A 89 23.20 9.86 23.36
C LEU A 89 21.97 9.75 22.45
N ILE A 90 21.59 8.54 22.05
CA ILE A 90 20.41 8.29 21.20
C ILE A 90 19.13 8.75 21.89
N SER A 91 18.96 8.38 23.17
CA SER A 91 17.73 8.66 23.91
C SER A 91 17.65 10.08 24.49
N GLY A 92 18.76 10.82 24.51
CA GLY A 92 18.85 12.13 25.17
C GLY A 92 18.75 12.07 26.70
N ARG A 93 18.77 10.87 27.30
CA ARG A 93 18.70 10.63 28.76
C ARG A 93 19.67 9.52 29.15
N SER A 94 19.93 9.35 30.44
CA SER A 94 20.81 8.26 30.91
C SER A 94 20.16 6.89 30.66
N VAL A 95 20.88 6.00 29.99
CA VAL A 95 20.55 4.58 29.78
C VAL A 95 21.65 3.75 30.42
N THR A 96 21.31 2.97 31.45
CA THR A 96 22.25 2.13 32.21
C THR A 96 22.14 0.64 31.85
N ASP A 97 21.13 0.26 31.08
CA ASP A 97 21.01 -1.10 30.54
C ASP A 97 20.54 -1.00 29.08
N PRO A 98 21.48 -0.97 28.13
CA PRO A 98 21.16 -0.98 26.71
C PRO A 98 20.40 -2.24 26.27
N SER A 99 20.57 -3.37 26.94
CA SER A 99 20.02 -4.66 26.50
C SER A 99 18.50 -4.73 26.61
N THR A 100 17.92 -4.00 27.56
CA THR A 100 16.47 -3.92 27.78
C THR A 100 15.88 -2.58 27.33
N ALA A 101 16.69 -1.69 26.75
CA ALA A 101 16.23 -0.41 26.27
C ALA A 101 15.24 -0.56 25.09
N SER A 102 14.23 0.32 25.02
CA SER A 102 13.25 0.34 23.91
C SER A 102 13.87 0.59 22.53
N PHE A 103 15.09 1.13 22.50
CA PHE A 103 15.87 1.33 21.28
C PHE A 103 16.67 0.09 20.87
N ASN A 104 16.85 -0.89 21.76
CA ASN A 104 17.48 -2.14 21.38
C ASN A 104 16.49 -2.94 20.54
N GLN A 105 16.72 -2.94 19.24
CA GLN A 105 15.83 -3.49 18.24
C GLN A 105 16.67 -4.29 17.27
N ASP A 106 16.21 -5.52 16.98
CA ASP A 106 16.77 -6.36 15.94
C ASP A 106 15.68 -6.88 15.03
N ILE A 107 16.04 -7.07 13.76
CA ILE A 107 15.19 -7.61 12.72
C ILE A 107 15.30 -9.14 12.73
N TRP A 108 14.15 -9.81 12.70
CA TRP A 108 14.02 -11.26 12.61
C TRP A 108 13.19 -11.61 11.39
N TYR A 109 13.33 -12.84 10.91
CA TYR A 109 12.46 -13.34 9.84
C TYR A 109 12.15 -14.82 9.99
N ALA A 110 10.99 -15.25 9.53
CA ALA A 110 10.58 -16.64 9.52
C ALA A 110 10.04 -17.01 8.14
N ARG A 111 10.31 -18.24 7.70
CA ARG A 111 9.71 -18.77 6.48
C ARG A 111 8.23 -19.09 6.74
N VAL A 112 7.39 -18.82 5.75
CA VAL A 112 5.97 -19.13 5.75
C VAL A 112 5.69 -20.20 4.71
N ASP A 113 5.23 -21.37 5.15
CA ASP A 113 4.93 -22.52 4.29
C ASP A 113 3.44 -22.89 4.41
N SER A 114 2.68 -22.73 3.34
CA SER A 114 1.22 -23.02 3.32
C SER A 114 0.46 -22.33 4.47
N GLY A 115 0.80 -21.07 4.75
CA GLY A 115 0.20 -20.27 5.82
C GLY A 115 0.71 -20.60 7.23
N ARG A 116 1.67 -21.52 7.39
CA ARG A 116 2.31 -21.81 8.68
C ARG A 116 3.65 -21.09 8.78
N VAL A 117 3.86 -20.38 9.88
CA VAL A 117 5.12 -19.70 10.16
C VAL A 117 6.09 -20.67 10.84
N ASN A 118 7.29 -20.80 10.29
CA ASN A 118 8.36 -21.64 10.82
C ASN A 118 9.12 -20.93 11.96
N PHE A 119 10.13 -21.62 12.53
CA PHE A 119 11.03 -21.00 13.50
C PHE A 119 11.71 -19.76 12.91
N PRO A 120 11.73 -18.63 13.64
CA PRO A 120 12.38 -17.43 13.17
C PRO A 120 13.90 -17.56 13.21
N VAL A 121 14.53 -16.88 12.27
CA VAL A 121 15.97 -16.71 12.12
C VAL A 121 16.32 -15.31 12.61
N HIS A 122 17.35 -15.25 13.45
CA HIS A 122 18.01 -14.00 13.86
C HIS A 122 19.23 -13.76 12.99
N PRO A 123 19.13 -12.93 11.93
CA PRO A 123 20.28 -12.65 11.09
C PRO A 123 21.30 -11.79 11.84
N SER A 124 22.58 -12.03 11.55
CA SER A 124 23.69 -11.21 12.05
C SER A 124 23.89 -9.94 11.18
N SER A 125 25.03 -9.28 11.35
CA SER A 125 25.50 -8.19 10.48
C SER A 125 25.49 -8.63 9.01
N PRO A 126 25.09 -7.77 8.05
CA PRO A 126 24.98 -6.32 8.18
C PRO A 126 23.59 -5.77 8.52
N ILE A 127 22.56 -6.62 8.61
CA ILE A 127 21.18 -6.17 8.86
C ILE A 127 20.94 -5.80 10.34
N ASN A 128 21.60 -6.53 11.24
CA ASN A 128 21.58 -6.28 12.68
C ASN A 128 23.00 -5.99 13.19
N ASN A 129 23.10 -5.08 14.14
CA ASN A 129 24.32 -4.71 14.85
C ASN A 129 23.94 -4.21 16.27
N ALA A 130 24.91 -3.77 17.06
CA ALA A 130 24.65 -3.38 18.46
C ALA A 130 23.76 -2.13 18.64
N LEU A 131 23.48 -1.41 17.57
CA LEU A 131 22.69 -0.19 17.54
C LEU A 131 21.26 -0.50 17.03
N PRO A 132 20.29 0.42 17.17
CA PRO A 132 18.89 0.15 16.84
C PRO A 132 18.66 -0.26 15.38
N ASN A 133 18.12 -1.47 15.14
CA ASN A 133 17.74 -2.00 13.83
C ASN A 133 16.27 -2.43 13.84
N SER A 134 15.47 -1.85 12.95
CA SER A 134 14.05 -2.21 12.81
C SER A 134 13.71 -2.27 11.33
N ILE A 135 12.90 -3.26 10.97
CA ILE A 135 12.24 -3.26 9.66
C ILE A 135 11.13 -2.22 9.66
N CYS A 136 10.81 -1.67 8.50
CA CYS A 136 9.75 -0.67 8.34
C CYS A 136 8.72 -1.08 7.29
N SER A 137 9.18 -1.44 6.08
CA SER A 137 8.30 -1.70 4.93
C SER A 137 9.05 -2.45 3.83
N ASN A 138 8.33 -3.09 2.90
CA ASN A 138 8.90 -3.44 1.59
C ASN A 138 9.33 -2.18 0.84
N TYR A 139 10.38 -2.26 0.03
CA TYR A 139 10.76 -1.20 -0.92
C TYR A 139 10.06 -1.37 -2.26
N ASN A 140 10.05 -2.61 -2.77
CA ASN A 140 9.46 -2.98 -4.06
C ASN A 140 9.14 -4.50 -4.07
N THR A 141 8.85 -5.04 -5.25
CA THR A 141 8.48 -6.46 -5.44
C THR A 141 9.66 -7.43 -5.46
N ASP A 142 10.89 -6.98 -5.21
CA ASP A 142 12.09 -7.79 -5.43
C ASP A 142 12.75 -8.29 -4.13
N ASN A 143 12.04 -8.29 -2.99
CA ASN A 143 12.59 -8.58 -1.65
C ASN A 143 13.67 -7.59 -1.19
N THR A 144 13.58 -6.34 -1.65
CA THR A 144 14.24 -5.21 -0.99
C THR A 144 13.31 -4.64 0.09
N PHE A 145 13.85 -4.33 1.25
CA PHE A 145 13.13 -3.79 2.40
C PHE A 145 13.73 -2.45 2.83
N ILE A 146 12.92 -1.65 3.52
CA ILE A 146 13.33 -0.44 4.22
C ILE A 146 13.54 -0.78 5.69
N VAL A 147 14.65 -0.30 6.23
CA VAL A 147 15.02 -0.38 7.65
C VAL A 147 15.33 1.00 8.21
N ILE A 148 15.20 1.14 9.52
CA ILE A 148 15.55 2.36 10.23
C ILE A 148 17.06 2.56 10.30
N ASN A 149 17.47 3.83 10.40
CA ASN A 149 18.83 4.31 10.50
C ASN A 149 19.70 4.08 9.25
N GLN A 150 20.83 4.77 9.25
CA GLN A 150 21.86 4.70 8.22
C GLN A 150 23.17 4.31 8.87
N PHE A 151 23.84 3.32 8.30
CA PHE A 151 25.08 2.75 8.83
C PHE A 151 26.20 2.87 7.80
N GLY A 152 27.42 3.12 8.29
CA GLY A 152 28.63 3.03 7.48
C GLY A 152 29.34 1.69 7.67
N GLU A 153 29.98 1.15 6.63
CA GLU A 153 30.73 -0.13 6.73
C GLU A 153 31.84 -0.11 7.78
N LYS A 154 32.39 1.08 8.05
CA LYS A 154 33.42 1.29 9.08
C LYS A 154 32.85 1.69 10.44
N GLY A 155 31.53 1.66 10.60
CA GLY A 155 30.85 2.09 11.81
C GLY A 155 30.15 3.45 11.71
N GLY A 156 29.52 3.82 12.82
CA GLY A 156 28.69 5.01 12.93
C GLY A 156 27.24 4.76 12.54
N MET A 157 26.36 5.59 13.09
CA MET A 157 24.93 5.57 12.83
C MET A 157 24.44 7.00 12.67
N SER A 158 23.60 7.23 11.66
CA SER A 158 22.84 8.46 11.49
C SER A 158 21.35 8.14 11.46
N ALA A 159 20.52 9.04 11.98
CA ALA A 159 19.08 8.94 11.86
C ALA A 159 18.67 9.01 10.37
N GLY A 160 17.66 8.24 9.99
CA GLY A 160 17.17 8.15 8.62
C GLY A 160 16.68 6.75 8.30
N PHE A 161 16.73 6.38 7.02
CA PHE A 161 16.35 5.04 6.55
C PHE A 161 17.36 4.51 5.55
N SER A 162 17.42 3.19 5.46
CA SER A 162 18.24 2.48 4.47
C SER A 162 17.41 1.41 3.77
N LYS A 163 17.82 1.06 2.54
CA LYS A 163 17.32 -0.13 1.83
C LYS A 163 18.27 -1.30 2.02
N VAL A 164 17.72 -2.49 2.16
CA VAL A 164 18.45 -3.76 2.28
C VAL A 164 17.82 -4.81 1.38
N LYS A 165 18.65 -5.57 0.67
CA LYS A 165 18.20 -6.67 -0.19
C LYS A 165 18.29 -7.98 0.57
N PHE A 166 17.20 -8.74 0.63
CA PHE A 166 17.22 -10.13 1.08
C PHE A 166 17.45 -11.05 -0.12
N ASN A 167 18.53 -11.83 -0.07
CA ASN A 167 18.95 -12.71 -1.16
C ASN A 167 18.41 -14.14 -0.96
N GLU A 168 18.30 -14.91 -2.03
CA GLU A 168 17.79 -16.29 -2.00
C GLU A 168 18.58 -17.24 -1.08
N ASN A 169 19.86 -16.94 -0.82
CA ASN A 169 20.71 -17.68 0.11
C ASN A 169 20.49 -17.31 1.59
N GLY A 170 19.52 -16.44 1.90
CA GLY A 170 19.22 -15.96 3.25
C GLY A 170 20.13 -14.82 3.75
N SER A 171 21.03 -14.29 2.91
CA SER A 171 21.89 -13.16 3.27
C SER A 171 21.24 -11.81 2.99
N PHE A 172 21.67 -10.78 3.71
CA PHE A 172 21.27 -9.40 3.48
C PHE A 172 22.41 -8.61 2.83
N SER A 173 22.07 -7.68 1.92
CA SER A 173 23.02 -6.65 1.49
C SER A 173 23.33 -5.68 2.62
N PHE A 174 24.45 -4.98 2.52
CA PHE A 174 24.73 -3.86 3.42
C PHE A 174 23.64 -2.76 3.27
N PRO A 175 23.20 -2.11 4.38
CA PRO A 175 22.24 -1.02 4.33
C PRO A 175 22.69 0.12 3.41
N THR A 176 21.89 0.45 2.40
CA THR A 176 22.14 1.57 1.50
C THR A 176 21.24 2.75 1.87
N PRO A 177 21.79 3.92 2.25
CA PRO A 177 21.00 5.07 2.69
C PRO A 177 19.95 5.55 1.67
N ILE A 178 18.81 5.99 2.20
CA ILE A 178 17.79 6.75 1.48
C ILE A 178 17.83 8.20 1.97
N GLU A 179 17.94 9.14 1.04
CA GLU A 179 17.85 10.57 1.30
C GLU A 179 16.40 11.04 1.13
N ILE A 180 15.85 11.64 2.18
CA ILE A 180 14.60 12.42 2.13
C ILE A 180 15.01 13.88 2.30
N LYS A 181 14.79 14.70 1.27
CA LYS A 181 15.15 16.12 1.27
C LYS A 181 14.50 16.84 2.45
N ASP A 182 15.22 17.72 3.13
CA ASP A 182 14.68 18.57 4.20
C ASP A 182 13.86 17.80 5.26
N LEU A 183 14.29 16.57 5.60
CA LEU A 183 13.69 15.79 6.68
C LEU A 183 14.07 16.42 8.03
N GLU A 184 13.13 17.11 8.65
CA GLU A 184 13.27 17.73 9.96
C GLU A 184 12.42 16.97 10.98
N LEU A 185 13.07 16.42 12.03
CA LEU A 185 12.43 15.65 13.09
C LEU A 185 12.50 16.42 14.41
N GLU A 186 11.36 16.65 15.05
CA GLU A 186 11.28 17.26 16.38
C GLU A 186 11.06 16.22 17.50
N GLY A 187 10.96 14.93 17.16
CA GLY A 187 10.79 13.81 18.07
C GLY A 187 11.67 12.62 17.72
N SER A 188 11.68 11.61 18.60
CA SER A 188 12.44 10.36 18.39
C SER A 188 11.70 9.32 17.55
N ASP A 189 10.36 9.40 17.50
CA ASP A 189 9.53 8.38 16.88
C ASP A 189 9.24 8.71 15.42
N ILE A 190 9.51 7.74 14.56
CA ILE A 190 9.24 7.82 13.13
C ILE A 190 8.84 6.44 12.59
N ASN A 191 7.81 6.40 11.74
CA ASN A 191 7.43 5.19 11.02
C ASN A 191 7.40 5.47 9.51
N LEU A 192 7.71 4.44 8.72
CA LEU A 192 7.77 4.55 7.27
C LEU A 192 7.02 3.40 6.60
N ALA A 193 6.09 3.74 5.71
CA ALA A 193 5.59 2.85 4.68
C ALA A 193 6.03 3.30 3.29
N MET A 194 6.28 2.35 2.40
CA MET A 194 6.68 2.60 1.03
C MET A 194 5.67 1.97 0.09
N SER A 195 5.30 2.67 -0.98
CA SER A 195 4.48 2.09 -2.03
C SER A 195 5.25 1.01 -2.80
N THR A 196 4.57 -0.04 -3.25
CA THR A 196 5.19 -1.22 -3.89
C THR A 196 5.97 -0.92 -5.19
N ASP A 197 5.73 0.24 -5.80
CA ASP A 197 6.47 0.76 -6.96
C ASP A 197 7.68 1.63 -6.58
N ALA A 198 7.98 1.73 -5.28
CA ALA A 198 9.00 2.57 -4.67
C ALA A 198 8.88 4.06 -5.00
N GLN A 199 7.71 4.56 -5.38
CA GLN A 199 7.54 5.96 -5.80
C GLN A 199 7.13 6.91 -4.67
N HIS A 200 6.53 6.40 -3.60
CA HIS A 200 5.95 7.19 -2.53
C HIS A 200 6.34 6.62 -1.18
N ILE A 201 6.89 7.48 -0.32
CA ILE A 201 7.13 7.19 1.09
C ILE A 201 6.04 7.87 1.90
N PHE A 202 5.37 7.13 2.78
CA PHE A 202 4.48 7.64 3.81
C PHE A 202 5.23 7.63 5.14
N LEU A 203 5.36 8.79 5.76
CA LEU A 203 6.09 8.99 7.02
C LEU A 203 5.11 9.40 8.11
N ALA A 204 5.06 8.69 9.23
CA ALA A 204 4.48 9.23 10.45
C ALA A 204 5.60 9.80 11.31
N MET A 205 5.55 11.10 11.60
CA MET A 205 6.62 11.80 12.32
C MET A 205 6.12 13.10 12.95
N LYS A 206 6.90 13.61 13.92
CA LYS A 206 6.75 14.98 14.42
C LYS A 206 7.53 15.96 13.56
N GLY A 207 6.83 16.71 12.71
CA GLY A 207 7.38 17.78 11.90
C GLY A 207 6.95 19.17 12.39
N ARG A 208 7.56 20.23 11.84
CA ARG A 208 7.23 21.62 12.18
C ARG A 208 5.77 21.99 11.93
N GLU A 209 5.15 21.35 10.96
CA GLU A 209 3.76 21.60 10.54
C GLU A 209 2.76 20.59 11.13
N SER A 210 3.21 19.68 12.01
CA SER A 210 2.34 18.70 12.64
C SER A 210 1.26 19.38 13.49
N PHE A 211 0.05 18.85 13.42
CA PHE A 211 -1.04 19.20 14.31
C PHE A 211 -0.92 18.50 15.67
N GLY A 212 -0.45 17.24 15.67
CA GLY A 212 -0.29 16.39 16.84
C GLY A 212 1.17 16.04 17.14
N ASP A 213 1.37 14.95 17.89
CA ASP A 213 2.70 14.44 18.22
C ASP A 213 3.34 13.67 17.06
N GLN A 214 2.53 12.97 16.24
CA GLN A 214 2.94 12.45 14.95
C GLN A 214 1.82 12.67 13.95
N ASP A 215 2.20 13.16 12.78
CA ASP A 215 1.32 13.34 11.64
C ASP A 215 1.87 12.54 10.47
N ILE A 216 1.01 12.18 9.51
CA ILE A 216 1.40 11.47 8.30
C ILE A 216 1.73 12.45 7.18
N TYR A 217 2.85 12.20 6.52
CA TYR A 217 3.35 12.93 5.36
C TYR A 217 3.60 11.97 4.20
N VAL A 218 3.62 12.48 2.97
CA VAL A 218 4.09 11.77 1.78
C VAL A 218 5.34 12.43 1.20
N SER A 219 6.34 11.63 0.83
CA SER A 219 7.51 12.05 0.05
C SER A 219 7.56 11.31 -1.27
N LEU A 220 7.93 12.01 -2.35
CA LEU A 220 7.86 11.51 -3.72
C LEU A 220 9.27 11.19 -4.23
N LYS A 221 9.43 10.10 -4.96
CA LYS A 221 10.73 9.74 -5.55
C LYS A 221 11.16 10.78 -6.58
N ILE A 222 12.34 11.35 -6.38
CA ILE A 222 12.96 12.27 -7.35
C ILE A 222 13.95 11.49 -8.22
N LEU A 223 14.84 10.72 -7.58
CA LEU A 223 15.85 9.88 -8.22
C LEU A 223 15.98 8.56 -7.45
N GLU A 224 16.84 7.67 -7.90
CA GLU A 224 17.18 6.49 -7.10
C GLU A 224 17.70 6.91 -5.72
N ASN A 225 17.08 6.37 -4.67
CA ASN A 225 17.37 6.64 -3.25
C ASN A 225 17.17 8.08 -2.79
N ILE A 226 16.61 8.97 -3.62
CA ILE A 226 16.39 10.37 -3.26
C ILE A 226 14.90 10.71 -3.40
N TYR A 227 14.29 11.15 -2.30
CA TYR A 227 12.89 11.52 -2.20
C TYR A 227 12.74 13.01 -1.86
N SER A 228 11.60 13.58 -2.25
CA SER A 228 11.24 14.95 -1.95
C SER A 228 11.12 15.20 -0.47
N LYS A 229 10.99 16.47 -0.11
CA LYS A 229 10.58 16.81 1.25
C LYS A 229 9.22 16.22 1.61
N PRO A 230 8.98 15.90 2.89
CA PRO A 230 7.68 15.44 3.35
C PRO A 230 6.58 16.47 3.08
N ILE A 231 5.47 16.02 2.49
CA ILE A 231 4.27 16.80 2.21
C ILE A 231 3.17 16.33 3.15
N HIS A 232 2.66 17.23 3.98
CA HIS A 232 1.63 16.93 4.97
C HIS A 232 0.34 16.41 4.31
N LEU A 233 -0.28 15.33 4.82
CA LEU A 233 -1.48 14.73 4.22
C LEU A 233 -2.79 15.48 4.46
N GLY A 234 -2.75 16.59 5.21
CA GLY A 234 -3.90 17.47 5.44
C GLY A 234 -4.78 17.01 6.60
N SER A 235 -5.80 17.81 6.92
CA SER A 235 -6.62 17.65 8.13
C SER A 235 -7.63 16.50 8.11
N GLU A 236 -7.85 15.87 6.96
CA GLU A 236 -8.71 14.68 6.88
C GLU A 236 -8.01 13.46 7.50
N ILE A 237 -6.70 13.33 7.27
CA ILE A 237 -5.87 12.28 7.86
C ILE A 237 -5.33 12.75 9.20
N ASN A 238 -4.64 13.89 9.21
CA ASN A 238 -3.88 14.35 10.36
C ASN A 238 -4.75 15.17 11.30
N THR A 239 -4.61 14.91 12.60
CA THR A 239 -5.39 15.57 13.64
C THR A 239 -4.46 16.05 14.75
N LYS A 240 -5.01 16.64 15.81
CA LYS A 240 -4.22 16.97 17.02
C LYS A 240 -3.77 15.73 17.82
N PHE A 241 -4.27 14.56 17.45
CA PHE A 241 -3.96 13.28 18.04
C PHE A 241 -2.79 12.65 17.28
N ARG A 242 -2.33 11.48 17.71
CA ARG A 242 -1.23 10.76 17.06
C ARG A 242 -1.76 10.03 15.84
N GLU A 243 -1.11 10.18 14.71
CA GLU A 243 -1.24 9.31 13.54
C GLU A 243 0.09 8.60 13.27
N ALA A 244 0.11 7.29 13.48
CA ALA A 244 1.32 6.47 13.49
C ALA A 244 1.21 5.24 12.59
N THR A 245 2.35 4.59 12.37
CA THR A 245 2.47 3.29 11.70
C THR A 245 1.64 3.17 10.41
N PRO A 246 1.87 4.04 9.41
CA PRO A 246 1.11 4.01 8.17
C PRO A 246 1.42 2.73 7.39
N TYR A 247 0.47 2.30 6.56
CA TYR A 247 0.62 1.29 5.53
C TYR A 247 -0.21 1.68 4.31
N ILE A 248 0.38 1.60 3.12
CA ILE A 248 -0.28 1.91 1.85
C ILE A 248 -0.55 0.61 1.09
N SER A 249 -1.78 0.39 0.64
CA SER A 249 -2.13 -0.80 -0.15
C SER A 249 -1.33 -0.87 -1.45
N GLN A 250 -1.17 -2.08 -1.99
CA GLN A 250 -0.37 -2.32 -3.20
C GLN A 250 -0.80 -1.47 -4.40
N ASP A 251 -2.10 -1.22 -4.56
CA ASP A 251 -2.68 -0.38 -5.61
C ASP A 251 -2.68 1.12 -5.25
N ARG A 252 -2.21 1.48 -4.05
CA ARG A 252 -2.17 2.82 -3.46
C ARG A 252 -3.56 3.45 -3.29
N SER A 253 -4.62 2.65 -3.28
CA SER A 253 -6.00 3.13 -3.12
C SER A 253 -6.42 3.28 -1.67
N LYS A 254 -5.76 2.62 -0.72
CA LYS A 254 -6.10 2.65 0.70
C LYS A 254 -4.89 2.94 1.58
N LEU A 255 -5.04 3.90 2.48
CA LEU A 255 -4.08 4.17 3.55
C LEU A 255 -4.65 3.61 4.85
N TYR A 256 -3.88 2.73 5.48
CA TYR A 256 -4.10 2.24 6.83
C TYR A 256 -3.13 2.94 7.77
N PHE A 257 -3.55 3.25 8.99
CA PHE A 257 -2.69 3.86 10.01
C PHE A 257 -3.32 3.68 11.38
N SER A 258 -2.54 3.89 12.44
CA SER A 258 -3.04 3.83 13.82
C SER A 258 -3.16 5.21 14.45
N SER A 259 -4.17 5.41 15.28
CA SER A 259 -4.41 6.70 15.92
C SER A 259 -5.16 6.59 17.24
N ASP A 260 -4.85 7.48 18.20
CA ASP A 260 -5.56 7.66 19.47
C ASP A 260 -6.67 8.73 19.38
N ARG A 261 -7.18 8.98 18.17
CA ARG A 261 -8.28 9.91 17.94
C ARG A 261 -9.58 9.47 18.65
N PRO A 262 -10.42 10.43 19.09
CA PRO A 262 -11.72 10.14 19.68
C PRO A 262 -12.62 9.34 18.75
N GLY A 263 -13.37 8.40 19.33
CA GLY A 263 -14.24 7.47 18.58
C GLY A 263 -13.62 6.09 18.34
N GLY A 264 -12.34 5.92 18.70
CA GLY A 264 -11.68 4.63 18.81
C GLY A 264 -12.20 3.72 19.93
N ILE A 265 -11.69 2.49 19.98
CA ILE A 265 -12.05 1.47 20.98
C ILE A 265 -11.09 1.54 22.18
N GLY A 266 -9.81 1.80 21.94
CA GLY A 266 -8.73 1.61 22.91
C GLY A 266 -7.72 2.76 22.95
N GLY A 267 -6.44 2.41 23.08
CA GLY A 267 -5.33 3.36 23.03
C GLY A 267 -5.14 3.84 21.59
N MET A 268 -4.17 3.27 20.89
CA MET A 268 -4.05 3.41 19.43
C MET A 268 -5.00 2.43 18.73
N ASP A 269 -5.79 2.90 17.79
CA ASP A 269 -6.67 2.06 16.96
C ASP A 269 -6.29 2.17 15.47
N ILE A 270 -6.43 1.09 14.71
CA ILE A 270 -6.21 1.04 13.26
C ILE A 270 -7.42 1.59 12.50
N TYR A 271 -7.17 2.57 11.63
CA TYR A 271 -8.12 3.18 10.71
C TYR A 271 -7.75 2.90 9.26
N VAL A 272 -8.72 3.01 8.35
CA VAL A 272 -8.53 2.93 6.90
C VAL A 272 -9.20 4.11 6.20
N CYS A 273 -8.50 4.67 5.21
CA CYS A 273 -9.02 5.72 4.32
C CYS A 273 -8.90 5.29 2.86
N ASP A 274 -9.89 5.67 2.06
CA ASP A 274 -9.86 5.55 0.62
C ASP A 274 -9.21 6.80 0.01
N ARG A 275 -8.25 6.61 -0.89
CA ARG A 275 -7.65 7.69 -1.67
C ARG A 275 -8.64 8.14 -2.74
N LEU A 276 -9.09 9.39 -2.68
CA LEU A 276 -10.17 9.89 -3.53
C LEU A 276 -9.66 10.44 -4.87
N ASP A 277 -8.38 10.79 -4.95
CA ASP A 277 -7.72 11.19 -6.18
C ASP A 277 -6.23 10.78 -6.17
N TYR A 278 -5.45 11.23 -7.15
CA TYR A 278 -4.04 10.89 -7.24
C TYR A 278 -3.12 11.88 -6.50
N SER A 279 -3.66 12.95 -5.91
CA SER A 279 -2.86 13.99 -5.25
C SER A 279 -2.25 13.58 -3.91
N TYR A 280 -2.73 12.48 -3.33
CA TYR A 280 -2.46 12.08 -1.94
C TYR A 280 -2.85 13.14 -0.91
N GLN A 281 -3.60 14.19 -1.28
CA GLN A 281 -4.10 15.21 -0.36
C GLN A 281 -5.62 15.16 -0.20
N ASN A 282 -6.27 14.16 -0.80
CA ASN A 282 -7.70 14.01 -0.77
C ASN A 282 -8.05 12.56 -0.44
N TRP A 283 -8.55 12.38 0.77
CA TRP A 283 -8.83 11.09 1.39
C TRP A 283 -10.27 11.07 1.89
N SER A 284 -10.89 9.90 1.94
CA SER A 284 -12.16 9.74 2.63
C SER A 284 -12.00 10.01 4.12
N GLU A 285 -13.12 10.25 4.81
CA GLU A 285 -13.13 10.21 6.27
C GLU A 285 -12.53 8.87 6.77
N PRO A 286 -11.66 8.89 7.80
CA PRO A 286 -11.05 7.70 8.36
C PRO A 286 -12.07 6.77 9.00
N ARG A 287 -12.11 5.52 8.53
CA ARG A 287 -13.02 4.49 9.03
C ARG A 287 -12.28 3.59 10.00
N LEU A 288 -12.80 3.49 11.23
CA LEU A 288 -12.28 2.60 12.25
C LEU A 288 -12.45 1.15 11.81
N ILE A 289 -11.38 0.34 11.88
CA ILE A 289 -11.53 -1.10 11.71
C ILE A 289 -12.19 -1.66 12.97
N GLY A 290 -13.32 -2.35 12.83
CA GLY A 290 -14.07 -2.85 13.97
C GLY A 290 -13.31 -3.89 14.81
N GLN A 291 -13.78 -4.11 16.03
CA GLN A 291 -13.38 -5.28 16.82
C GLN A 291 -13.63 -6.58 16.02
N PRO A 292 -12.79 -7.61 16.16
CA PRO A 292 -11.72 -7.76 17.15
C PRO A 292 -10.33 -7.29 16.67
N ILE A 293 -10.20 -6.69 15.48
CA ILE A 293 -8.89 -6.20 15.00
C ILE A 293 -8.42 -5.07 15.89
N ASN A 294 -9.27 -4.06 16.10
CA ASN A 294 -9.06 -3.13 17.19
C ASN A 294 -9.60 -3.69 18.51
N SER A 295 -8.96 -3.30 19.60
CA SER A 295 -9.15 -3.78 20.96
C SER A 295 -9.15 -2.60 21.93
N THR A 296 -9.24 -2.88 23.23
CA THR A 296 -9.11 -1.83 24.25
C THR A 296 -7.65 -1.44 24.52
N ALA A 297 -6.70 -2.09 23.84
CA ALA A 297 -5.27 -1.91 23.99
C ALA A 297 -4.73 -1.00 22.86
N ASP A 298 -3.41 -0.97 22.65
CA ASP A 298 -2.82 -0.36 21.46
C ASP A 298 -2.77 -1.36 20.31
N ASP A 299 -3.28 -0.97 19.15
CA ASP A 299 -3.32 -1.73 17.90
C ASP A 299 -2.60 -0.93 16.80
N SER A 300 -1.53 -1.49 16.26
CA SER A 300 -0.53 -0.77 15.47
C SER A 300 0.09 -1.60 14.34
N HIS A 301 0.92 -0.94 13.52
CA HIS A 301 1.70 -1.58 12.45
C HIS A 301 0.88 -2.50 11.54
N PRO A 302 -0.23 -2.02 10.95
CA PRO A 302 -0.98 -2.80 9.99
C PRO A 302 -0.10 -3.18 8.79
N TYR A 303 -0.16 -4.43 8.37
CA TYR A 303 0.38 -4.94 7.12
C TYR A 303 -0.69 -5.74 6.41
N ILE A 304 -1.08 -5.29 5.22
CA ILE A 304 -2.09 -5.98 4.43
C ILE A 304 -1.39 -6.96 3.47
N ALA A 305 -1.85 -8.20 3.44
CA ALA A 305 -1.37 -9.23 2.53
C ALA A 305 -1.74 -8.91 1.06
N LEU A 306 -1.11 -9.62 0.12
CA LEU A 306 -1.33 -9.46 -1.32
C LEU A 306 -2.78 -9.76 -1.74
N ASP A 307 -3.43 -10.72 -1.08
CA ASP A 307 -4.85 -10.99 -1.31
C ASP A 307 -5.73 -9.78 -0.94
N GLY A 308 -5.19 -8.89 -0.10
CA GLY A 308 -5.82 -7.75 0.53
C GLY A 308 -7.00 -8.08 1.45
N ASP A 309 -7.18 -9.35 1.79
CA ASP A 309 -8.19 -9.90 2.68
C ASP A 309 -7.59 -10.32 4.02
N GLN A 310 -6.25 -10.45 4.12
CA GLN A 310 -5.55 -10.70 5.36
C GLN A 310 -4.81 -9.43 5.84
N ILE A 311 -4.87 -9.18 7.15
CA ILE A 311 -4.05 -8.19 7.86
C ILE A 311 -3.16 -8.90 8.87
N TYR A 312 -1.92 -8.47 8.98
CA TYR A 312 -1.05 -8.68 10.13
C TYR A 312 -0.91 -7.35 10.87
N PHE A 313 -0.84 -7.37 12.20
CA PHE A 313 -0.73 -6.15 12.98
C PHE A 313 -0.13 -6.45 14.35
N SER A 314 0.36 -5.41 15.03
CA SER A 314 0.96 -5.51 16.36
C SER A 314 0.00 -4.99 17.42
N THR A 315 -0.12 -5.67 18.55
CA THR A 315 -1.04 -5.26 19.63
C THR A 315 -0.57 -5.74 20.99
N ASN A 316 -0.76 -4.90 22.01
CA ASN A 316 -0.40 -5.21 23.40
C ASN A 316 -1.58 -5.73 24.24
N ARG A 317 -2.63 -6.26 23.58
CA ARG A 317 -3.84 -6.78 24.24
C ARG A 317 -3.58 -7.91 25.25
N ASP A 318 -2.48 -8.65 25.09
CA ASP A 318 -2.10 -9.77 25.96
C ASP A 318 -0.85 -9.44 26.83
N GLY A 319 -0.47 -8.16 26.94
CA GLY A 319 0.59 -7.67 27.84
C GLY A 319 1.79 -7.07 27.11
N THR A 320 2.59 -7.90 26.45
CA THR A 320 3.62 -7.47 25.50
C THR A 320 2.98 -7.14 24.16
N SER A 321 3.64 -6.31 23.34
CA SER A 321 3.21 -6.10 21.96
C SER A 321 3.54 -7.35 21.15
N ASP A 322 2.52 -8.00 20.63
CA ASP A 322 2.63 -9.24 19.86
C ASP A 322 2.05 -9.06 18.45
N ILE A 323 2.46 -9.91 17.52
CA ILE A 323 1.95 -9.95 16.15
C ILE A 323 0.72 -10.85 16.06
N TYR A 324 -0.36 -10.31 15.54
CA TYR A 324 -1.60 -11.01 15.24
C TYR A 324 -1.88 -10.98 13.75
N THR A 325 -2.70 -11.92 13.31
CA THR A 325 -3.23 -11.96 11.95
C THR A 325 -4.75 -12.03 11.97
N ALA A 326 -5.41 -11.39 11.01
CA ALA A 326 -6.86 -11.46 10.88
C ALA A 326 -7.36 -11.31 9.45
N LYS A 327 -8.57 -11.82 9.19
CA LYS A 327 -9.30 -11.49 7.97
C LYS A 327 -9.89 -10.09 8.05
N LEU A 328 -9.58 -9.26 7.06
CA LEU A 328 -10.19 -7.96 6.84
C LEU A 328 -11.58 -8.13 6.26
N ILE A 329 -12.58 -7.61 6.98
CA ILE A 329 -13.91 -7.43 6.42
C ILE A 329 -13.83 -6.16 5.56
N ARG A 330 -13.71 -6.34 4.24
CA ARG A 330 -13.73 -5.23 3.29
C ARG A 330 -15.15 -4.66 3.25
N ASP A 331 -15.35 -3.55 3.96
CA ASP A 331 -16.56 -2.74 3.82
C ASP A 331 -16.73 -2.35 2.35
N SER A 332 -17.77 -2.89 1.69
CA SER A 332 -18.38 -2.27 0.52
C SER A 332 -19.71 -2.96 0.21
N ILE A 333 -20.73 -2.16 -0.06
CA ILE A 333 -21.93 -2.62 -0.75
C ILE A 333 -21.51 -2.92 -2.19
N LEU A 334 -21.96 -4.04 -2.76
CA LEU A 334 -21.79 -4.30 -4.18
C LEU A 334 -22.45 -3.17 -5.00
N ASN A 335 -21.66 -2.43 -5.79
CA ASN A 335 -22.20 -1.39 -6.68
C ASN A 335 -23.05 -1.97 -7.83
N THR A 336 -22.90 -3.27 -8.11
CA THR A 336 -23.63 -4.01 -9.14
C THR A 336 -23.90 -5.45 -8.70
N GLU A 337 -25.06 -5.98 -9.07
CA GLU A 337 -25.43 -7.38 -8.89
C GLU A 337 -24.49 -8.30 -9.70
N ILE A 338 -23.90 -9.31 -9.07
CA ILE A 338 -22.99 -10.27 -9.74
C ILE A 338 -23.66 -11.63 -9.84
N LYS A 339 -23.70 -12.18 -11.05
CA LYS A 339 -24.34 -13.47 -11.37
C LYS A 339 -23.32 -14.54 -11.71
N ILE A 340 -23.49 -15.71 -11.13
CA ILE A 340 -22.70 -16.90 -11.47
C ILE A 340 -23.64 -17.95 -12.08
N ASN A 341 -23.38 -18.31 -13.33
CA ASN A 341 -24.06 -19.39 -14.05
C ASN A 341 -23.26 -20.68 -13.85
N ILE A 342 -23.68 -21.50 -12.92
CA ILE A 342 -23.01 -22.75 -12.55
C ILE A 342 -23.54 -23.90 -13.41
N GLN A 343 -22.65 -24.71 -13.97
CA GLN A 343 -22.97 -25.95 -14.68
C GLN A 343 -22.10 -27.11 -14.18
N ALA A 344 -22.72 -28.05 -13.49
CA ALA A 344 -22.11 -29.32 -13.11
C ALA A 344 -22.04 -30.27 -14.32
N ILE A 345 -20.86 -30.84 -14.56
CA ILE A 345 -20.59 -31.77 -15.66
C ILE A 345 -19.88 -33.02 -15.17
N ASN A 346 -20.06 -34.11 -15.90
CA ASN A 346 -19.29 -35.32 -15.71
C ASN A 346 -17.87 -35.15 -16.28
N GLY A 347 -16.83 -35.27 -15.45
CA GLY A 347 -15.45 -35.01 -15.88
C GLY A 347 -14.85 -35.99 -16.89
N ILE A 348 -15.53 -37.11 -17.19
CA ILE A 348 -15.12 -38.04 -18.25
C ILE A 348 -15.79 -37.70 -19.58
N THR A 349 -17.10 -37.45 -19.55
CA THR A 349 -17.89 -37.26 -20.78
C THR A 349 -18.05 -35.79 -21.19
N ASN A 350 -17.72 -34.86 -20.30
CA ASN A 350 -17.98 -33.41 -20.42
C ASN A 350 -19.46 -33.07 -20.70
N LYS A 351 -20.39 -33.97 -20.35
CA LYS A 351 -21.83 -33.74 -20.48
C LYS A 351 -22.41 -33.24 -19.16
N PRO A 352 -23.42 -32.35 -19.20
CA PRO A 352 -24.22 -31.99 -18.04
C PRO A 352 -24.76 -33.21 -17.30
N MET A 353 -24.81 -33.16 -15.98
CA MET A 353 -25.33 -34.25 -15.16
C MET A 353 -26.09 -33.75 -13.94
N THR A 354 -27.01 -34.58 -13.44
CA THR A 354 -27.69 -34.33 -12.16
C THR A 354 -26.69 -34.16 -11.03
N ALA A 355 -26.89 -33.15 -10.18
CA ALA A 355 -26.00 -32.82 -9.08
C ALA A 355 -26.76 -32.18 -7.91
N VAL A 356 -26.19 -32.32 -6.71
CA VAL A 356 -26.44 -31.45 -5.55
C VAL A 356 -25.32 -30.42 -5.54
N ILE A 357 -25.65 -29.14 -5.67
CA ILE A 357 -24.67 -28.05 -5.60
C ILE A 357 -24.74 -27.47 -4.20
N ASN A 358 -23.77 -27.84 -3.36
CA ASN A 358 -23.61 -27.31 -2.03
C ASN A 358 -22.98 -25.91 -2.12
N TRP A 359 -23.48 -24.97 -1.32
CA TRP A 359 -22.93 -23.62 -1.24
C TRP A 359 -22.88 -23.11 0.19
N GLY A 360 -22.01 -22.14 0.44
CA GLY A 360 -21.97 -21.47 1.72
C GLY A 360 -20.92 -20.37 1.73
N PRO A 361 -20.81 -19.63 2.84
CA PRO A 361 -19.80 -18.61 2.98
C PRO A 361 -18.40 -19.22 2.81
N GLY A 362 -17.56 -18.56 2.02
CA GLY A 362 -16.19 -18.99 1.74
C GLY A 362 -15.30 -19.07 2.99
N TYR A 363 -15.67 -18.33 4.03
CA TYR A 363 -14.94 -18.17 5.29
C TYR A 363 -15.51 -19.00 6.46
N LYS A 364 -16.46 -19.90 6.22
CA LYS A 364 -16.99 -20.84 7.23
C LYS A 364 -16.70 -22.27 6.83
N ASP A 365 -16.55 -23.17 7.80
CA ASP A 365 -16.53 -24.61 7.55
C ASP A 365 -17.92 -25.14 7.18
N GLY A 366 -17.94 -26.21 6.38
CA GLY A 366 -19.19 -26.81 5.89
C GLY A 366 -19.91 -25.98 4.83
N TYR A 367 -21.15 -26.35 4.54
CA TYR A 367 -22.02 -25.64 3.59
C TYR A 367 -23.26 -25.15 4.33
N GLU A 368 -23.75 -23.98 3.95
CA GLU A 368 -24.93 -23.38 4.56
C GLU A 368 -26.21 -24.03 4.02
N ASP A 369 -26.24 -24.31 2.72
CA ASP A 369 -27.39 -24.93 2.06
C ASP A 369 -26.97 -25.59 0.72
N PHE A 370 -27.92 -26.17 0.00
CA PHE A 370 -27.67 -26.87 -1.26
C PHE A 370 -28.81 -26.71 -2.27
N PHE A 371 -28.47 -26.86 -3.55
CA PHE A 371 -29.42 -26.87 -4.66
C PHE A 371 -29.46 -28.23 -5.36
N ASN A 372 -30.64 -28.82 -5.48
CA ASN A 372 -30.84 -30.02 -6.29
C ASN A 372 -31.10 -29.65 -7.75
N THR A 373 -30.27 -30.16 -8.66
CA THR A 373 -30.41 -29.88 -10.10
C THR A 373 -30.36 -31.15 -10.94
N ARG A 374 -31.33 -31.30 -11.86
CA ARG A 374 -31.42 -32.48 -12.75
C ARG A 374 -30.48 -32.39 -13.94
N ASP A 375 -30.24 -31.19 -14.43
CA ASP A 375 -29.39 -30.88 -15.59
C ASP A 375 -28.04 -30.27 -15.19
N GLY A 376 -27.77 -30.12 -13.88
CA GLY A 376 -26.52 -29.61 -13.37
C GLY A 376 -26.45 -28.08 -13.33
N LYS A 377 -27.53 -27.36 -13.65
CA LYS A 377 -27.53 -25.89 -13.71
C LYS A 377 -27.96 -25.23 -12.41
N LEU A 378 -27.34 -24.10 -12.11
CA LEU A 378 -27.73 -23.15 -11.06
C LEU A 378 -27.33 -21.74 -11.49
N VAL A 379 -28.15 -20.74 -11.17
CA VAL A 379 -27.74 -19.33 -11.20
C VAL A 379 -27.69 -18.84 -9.77
N TYR A 380 -26.51 -18.40 -9.34
CA TYR A 380 -26.32 -17.77 -8.05
C TYR A 380 -26.12 -16.27 -8.22
N THR A 381 -26.62 -15.47 -7.28
CA THR A 381 -26.54 -14.02 -7.37
C THR A 381 -26.08 -13.44 -6.05
N PHE A 382 -24.94 -12.75 -6.08
CA PHE A 382 -24.37 -12.11 -4.91
C PHE A 382 -25.12 -10.84 -4.56
N LYS A 383 -25.42 -10.67 -3.27
CA LYS A 383 -26.12 -9.49 -2.72
C LYS A 383 -25.24 -8.66 -1.79
N ASP A 384 -24.11 -9.21 -1.37
CA ASP A 384 -23.06 -8.56 -0.59
C ASP A 384 -21.70 -9.00 -1.11
N THR A 385 -20.63 -8.40 -0.59
CA THR A 385 -19.25 -8.67 -0.99
C THR A 385 -18.67 -9.94 -0.37
N LYS A 386 -19.50 -10.80 0.22
CA LYS A 386 -19.01 -11.96 0.95
C LYS A 386 -18.64 -13.08 -0.02
N PRO A 387 -17.43 -13.65 0.07
CA PRO A 387 -17.05 -14.79 -0.74
C PRO A 387 -17.99 -15.98 -0.50
N VAL A 388 -18.31 -16.72 -1.55
CA VAL A 388 -19.15 -17.92 -1.49
C VAL A 388 -18.41 -19.06 -2.17
N LYS A 389 -18.42 -20.23 -1.53
CA LYS A 389 -17.85 -21.45 -2.08
C LYS A 389 -18.94 -22.36 -2.64
N PHE A 390 -18.63 -23.08 -3.72
CA PHE A 390 -19.51 -24.04 -4.37
C PHE A 390 -18.84 -25.40 -4.55
N MET A 391 -19.61 -26.47 -4.39
CA MET A 391 -19.17 -27.83 -4.72
C MET A 391 -20.35 -28.66 -5.23
N ALA A 392 -20.18 -29.32 -6.36
CA ALA A 392 -21.17 -30.25 -6.90
C ALA A 392 -20.88 -31.68 -6.46
N GLU A 393 -21.91 -32.40 -6.05
CA GLU A 393 -21.84 -33.81 -5.74
C GLU A 393 -22.97 -34.62 -6.34
N ASN A 394 -22.69 -35.88 -6.65
CA ASN A 394 -23.72 -36.89 -6.92
C ASN A 394 -23.17 -38.25 -6.48
N ARG A 395 -23.74 -38.78 -5.40
CA ARG A 395 -23.31 -40.00 -4.72
C ARG A 395 -21.88 -39.90 -4.15
N ARG A 396 -20.88 -40.38 -4.90
CA ARG A 396 -19.44 -40.39 -4.52
C ARG A 396 -18.56 -39.72 -5.57
N ILE A 397 -19.18 -38.93 -6.44
CA ILE A 397 -18.51 -38.16 -7.49
C ILE A 397 -18.65 -36.70 -7.05
N LEU A 398 -17.52 -36.04 -6.84
CA LEU A 398 -17.45 -34.68 -6.31
C LEU A 398 -16.70 -33.79 -7.31
N SER A 399 -17.04 -32.50 -7.35
CA SER A 399 -16.16 -31.48 -7.91
C SER A 399 -15.15 -31.00 -6.86
N GLN A 400 -14.18 -30.20 -7.28
CA GLN A 400 -13.44 -29.36 -6.35
C GLN A 400 -14.35 -28.28 -5.75
N ILE A 401 -13.89 -27.69 -4.65
CA ILE A 401 -14.50 -26.52 -4.05
C ILE A 401 -14.02 -25.31 -4.84
N GLU A 402 -14.97 -24.60 -5.45
CA GLU A 402 -14.69 -23.35 -6.15
C GLU A 402 -15.10 -22.20 -5.25
N LEU A 403 -14.12 -21.40 -4.82
CA LEU A 403 -14.33 -20.18 -4.04
C LEU A 403 -14.50 -19.01 -5.01
N ILE A 404 -15.62 -18.29 -4.89
CA ILE A 404 -15.91 -17.13 -5.73
C ILE A 404 -16.02 -15.91 -4.82
N ASP A 405 -15.15 -14.93 -5.06
CA ASP A 405 -15.22 -13.63 -4.43
C ASP A 405 -15.94 -12.63 -5.36
N PRO A 406 -17.14 -12.16 -5.01
CA PRO A 406 -17.85 -11.16 -5.80
C PRO A 406 -17.12 -9.81 -5.83
N LEU A 407 -16.29 -9.47 -4.85
CA LEU A 407 -15.53 -8.23 -4.86
C LEU A 407 -14.43 -8.26 -5.94
N GLU A 408 -13.69 -9.35 -6.07
CA GLU A 408 -12.69 -9.53 -7.14
C GLU A 408 -13.34 -9.41 -8.52
N LEU A 409 -14.50 -10.04 -8.71
CA LEU A 409 -15.27 -9.95 -9.94
C LEU A 409 -15.73 -8.51 -10.19
N SER A 410 -16.23 -7.81 -9.18
CA SER A 410 -16.61 -6.39 -9.28
C SER A 410 -15.42 -5.51 -9.67
N MET A 411 -14.26 -5.70 -9.04
CA MET A 411 -13.04 -4.95 -9.31
C MET A 411 -12.51 -5.20 -10.73
N ALA A 412 -12.69 -6.43 -11.23
CA ALA A 412 -12.39 -6.78 -12.62
C ALA A 412 -13.43 -6.27 -13.63
N GLY A 413 -14.50 -5.62 -13.18
CA GLY A 413 -15.62 -5.17 -14.03
C GLY A 413 -16.48 -6.32 -14.56
N ILE A 414 -16.48 -7.46 -13.88
CA ILE A 414 -17.20 -8.67 -14.23
C ILE A 414 -18.48 -8.76 -13.41
N ASN A 415 -19.62 -8.74 -14.09
CA ASN A 415 -20.95 -8.85 -13.47
C ASN A 415 -21.62 -10.21 -13.75
N GLU A 416 -21.06 -11.03 -14.63
CA GLU A 416 -21.58 -12.36 -14.95
C GLU A 416 -20.44 -13.34 -15.28
N VAL A 417 -20.46 -14.53 -14.68
CA VAL A 417 -19.44 -15.59 -14.87
C VAL A 417 -20.11 -16.94 -15.09
N ASP A 418 -19.61 -17.71 -16.05
CA ASP A 418 -19.96 -19.12 -16.22
C ASP A 418 -18.96 -20.01 -15.44
N LEU A 419 -19.44 -20.76 -14.45
CA LEU A 419 -18.64 -21.66 -13.62
C LEU A 419 -18.92 -23.13 -13.96
N LEU A 420 -17.89 -23.90 -14.26
CA LEU A 420 -18.01 -25.33 -14.57
C LEU A 420 -17.53 -26.20 -13.41
N LEU A 421 -18.45 -26.88 -12.73
CA LEU A 421 -18.12 -27.83 -11.67
C LEU A 421 -17.91 -29.23 -12.26
N THR A 422 -16.65 -29.63 -12.37
CA THR A 422 -16.27 -30.90 -13.01
C THR A 422 -16.22 -32.03 -11.99
N MET A 423 -17.13 -33.00 -12.11
CA MET A 423 -17.28 -34.07 -11.12
C MET A 423 -16.55 -35.36 -11.53
N THR A 424 -15.63 -35.86 -10.70
CA THR A 424 -14.86 -37.12 -10.92
C THR A 424 -14.90 -38.09 -9.73
N LYS A 425 -14.57 -39.37 -9.96
CA LYS A 425 -14.67 -40.47 -8.96
C LYS A 425 -13.47 -40.56 -7.99
N SER A 426 -12.47 -39.68 -8.12
CA SER A 426 -11.22 -39.73 -7.32
C SER A 426 -10.62 -38.36 -6.99
N GLY A 427 -11.30 -37.24 -7.28
CA GLY A 427 -10.72 -35.89 -7.08
C GLY A 427 -9.49 -35.61 -7.97
N GLU A 428 -9.17 -36.49 -8.93
CA GLU A 428 -8.03 -36.31 -9.82
C GLU A 428 -8.30 -35.26 -10.91
N GLN A 429 -7.29 -34.42 -11.09
CA GLN A 429 -7.26 -33.18 -11.86
C GLN A 429 -7.38 -33.39 -13.38
N LYS A 430 -8.18 -32.54 -14.02
CA LYS A 430 -7.95 -32.06 -15.39
C LYS A 430 -8.48 -30.64 -15.50
N LEU A 431 -7.60 -29.65 -15.31
CA LEU A 431 -7.86 -28.27 -15.73
C LEU A 431 -8.01 -28.28 -17.25
N ILE A 432 -9.25 -28.19 -17.73
CA ILE A 432 -9.54 -27.88 -19.12
C ILE A 432 -10.17 -26.49 -19.12
N VAL A 433 -9.33 -25.45 -19.14
CA VAL A 433 -9.75 -24.11 -19.52
C VAL A 433 -10.00 -24.15 -21.03
N LYS A 434 -11.24 -24.39 -21.46
CA LYS A 434 -11.64 -24.04 -22.82
C LYS A 434 -11.84 -22.53 -22.82
N GLU A 435 -10.88 -21.79 -23.39
CA GLU A 435 -11.07 -20.40 -23.80
C GLU A 435 -12.27 -20.32 -24.76
N ARG A 436 -13.43 -20.04 -24.18
CA ARG A 436 -14.56 -19.43 -24.88
C ARG A 436 -15.07 -18.25 -24.08
N THR A 437 -14.15 -17.45 -23.54
CA THR A 437 -14.49 -16.10 -23.12
C THR A 437 -14.62 -15.25 -24.38
N ARG A 438 -15.86 -15.01 -24.83
CA ARG A 438 -16.21 -13.65 -25.25
C ARG A 438 -16.29 -12.80 -23.99
N ALA A 439 -15.16 -12.62 -23.30
CA ALA A 439 -14.97 -11.44 -22.51
C ALA A 439 -15.05 -10.30 -23.52
N HIS A 440 -16.10 -9.50 -23.47
CA HIS A 440 -15.86 -8.11 -23.81
C HIS A 440 -14.85 -7.64 -22.76
N LYS A 441 -13.55 -7.72 -23.09
CA LYS A 441 -12.61 -6.74 -22.58
C LYS A 441 -13.20 -5.42 -23.00
N ILE A 442 -13.98 -4.79 -22.12
CA ILE A 442 -14.15 -3.36 -22.17
C ILE A 442 -12.73 -2.87 -21.87
N LYS A 443 -11.91 -2.72 -22.92
CA LYS A 443 -10.81 -1.76 -22.84
C LYS A 443 -11.50 -0.50 -22.34
N PRO A 444 -11.10 0.09 -21.20
CA PRO A 444 -11.66 1.37 -20.80
C PRO A 444 -11.58 2.26 -22.03
N GLU A 445 -12.73 2.80 -22.49
CA GLU A 445 -12.71 3.73 -23.60
C GLU A 445 -11.75 4.84 -23.18
N LEU A 446 -10.61 4.95 -23.89
CA LEU A 446 -9.69 6.05 -23.71
C LEU A 446 -10.50 7.33 -23.99
N LYS A 447 -10.67 8.17 -22.97
CA LYS A 447 -11.39 9.44 -23.06
C LYS A 447 -10.39 10.60 -23.00
N GLY A 448 -10.76 11.69 -23.66
CA GLY A 448 -10.02 12.96 -23.64
C GLY A 448 -8.52 12.81 -23.91
N ILE A 449 -7.71 13.33 -22.98
CA ILE A 449 -6.24 13.44 -23.10
C ILE A 449 -5.59 12.06 -23.24
N GLU A 450 -6.13 11.01 -22.60
CA GLU A 450 -5.57 9.65 -22.67
C GLU A 450 -5.62 9.10 -24.09
N LYS A 451 -6.71 9.36 -24.82
CA LYS A 451 -6.85 8.98 -26.22
C LYS A 451 -5.88 9.76 -27.11
N ASP A 452 -5.69 11.03 -26.83
CA ASP A 452 -4.81 11.88 -27.63
C ASP A 452 -3.34 11.49 -27.44
N LEU A 453 -2.93 11.15 -26.22
CA LEU A 453 -1.55 10.71 -25.90
C LEU A 453 -1.20 9.35 -26.53
N VAL A 454 -2.17 8.42 -26.62
CA VAL A 454 -1.95 7.12 -27.27
C VAL A 454 -1.85 7.25 -28.79
N ASN A 455 -2.63 8.15 -29.39
CA ASN A 455 -2.70 8.25 -30.86
C ASN A 455 -1.70 9.23 -31.47
N ASN A 456 -1.11 10.12 -30.65
CA ASN A 456 -0.24 11.19 -31.15
C ASN A 456 1.06 11.25 -30.37
N LYS A 457 2.16 11.41 -31.11
CA LYS A 457 3.48 11.66 -30.52
C LYS A 457 3.56 13.01 -29.77
N THR A 458 2.77 14.00 -30.20
CA THR A 458 2.68 15.31 -29.55
C THR A 458 1.23 15.75 -29.47
N VAL A 459 0.80 16.17 -28.27
CA VAL A 459 -0.56 16.63 -27.97
C VAL A 459 -0.51 18.09 -27.51
N LEU A 460 -1.35 18.93 -28.08
CA LEU A 460 -1.48 20.33 -27.68
C LEU A 460 -2.48 20.47 -26.53
N LEU A 461 -2.04 20.96 -25.37
CA LEU A 461 -2.93 21.27 -24.26
C LEU A 461 -3.60 22.63 -24.47
N LYS A 462 -4.67 22.65 -25.28
CA LYS A 462 -5.41 23.90 -25.61
C LYS A 462 -6.06 24.58 -24.40
N SER A 463 -6.25 23.85 -23.30
CA SER A 463 -6.98 24.31 -22.11
C SER A 463 -6.09 24.92 -21.02
N ILE A 464 -4.76 24.98 -21.22
CA ILE A 464 -3.87 25.56 -20.20
C ILE A 464 -3.68 27.05 -20.45
N LYS A 465 -4.15 27.85 -19.49
CA LYS A 465 -4.03 29.30 -19.50
C LYS A 465 -3.24 29.79 -18.29
N PHE A 466 -2.48 30.84 -18.52
CA PHE A 466 -1.64 31.48 -17.53
C PHE A 466 -2.07 32.92 -17.26
N VAL A 467 -1.80 33.41 -16.06
CA VAL A 467 -1.82 34.83 -15.77
C VAL A 467 -0.85 35.54 -16.73
N ARG A 468 -1.28 36.69 -17.26
CA ARG A 468 -0.49 37.45 -18.23
C ARG A 468 0.90 37.72 -17.66
N THR A 469 1.94 37.49 -18.47
CA THR A 469 3.37 37.69 -18.13
C THR A 469 3.89 36.91 -16.92
N LYS A 470 3.11 35.97 -16.38
CA LYS A 470 3.51 35.16 -15.23
C LYS A 470 3.39 33.66 -15.53
N PRO A 471 4.06 32.81 -14.74
CA PRO A 471 3.92 31.36 -14.83
C PRO A 471 2.72 30.83 -14.03
N ASP A 472 1.98 31.68 -13.31
CA ASP A 472 0.79 31.27 -12.56
C ASP A 472 -0.31 30.74 -13.49
N ILE A 473 -0.86 29.56 -13.17
CA ILE A 473 -1.93 28.92 -13.93
C ILE A 473 -3.31 29.44 -13.49
N LEU A 474 -4.21 29.66 -14.45
CA LEU A 474 -5.60 30.02 -14.18
C LEU A 474 -6.43 28.80 -13.79
N GLU A 475 -7.38 28.95 -12.86
CA GLU A 475 -8.24 27.88 -12.33
C GLU A 475 -8.91 27.01 -13.41
N GLU A 476 -9.36 27.64 -14.49
CA GLU A 476 -9.95 26.97 -15.66
C GLU A 476 -9.04 25.94 -16.35
N SER A 477 -7.73 25.93 -16.06
CA SER A 477 -6.77 24.96 -16.59
C SER A 477 -6.70 23.67 -15.79
N PHE A 478 -7.12 23.70 -14.52
CA PHE A 478 -6.95 22.58 -13.59
C PHE A 478 -7.67 21.30 -14.02
N PRO A 479 -8.89 21.32 -14.57
CA PRO A 479 -9.52 20.08 -15.04
C PRO A 479 -8.68 19.29 -16.06
N ALA A 480 -7.99 19.99 -16.97
CA ALA A 480 -7.11 19.34 -17.96
C ALA A 480 -5.82 18.81 -17.32
N LEU A 481 -5.28 19.51 -16.32
CA LEU A 481 -4.11 19.06 -15.57
C LEU A 481 -4.43 17.85 -14.69
N GLU A 482 -5.62 17.81 -14.08
CA GLU A 482 -6.08 16.68 -13.28
C GLU A 482 -6.29 15.43 -14.13
N GLU A 483 -6.89 15.58 -15.32
CA GLU A 483 -7.02 14.50 -16.28
C GLU A 483 -5.65 13.95 -16.71
N LEU A 484 -4.70 14.83 -17.06
CA LEU A 484 -3.35 14.43 -17.45
C LEU A 484 -2.60 13.75 -16.29
N ALA A 485 -2.71 14.28 -15.06
CA ALA A 485 -2.11 13.69 -13.88
C ALA A 485 -2.67 12.29 -13.59
N SER A 486 -3.99 12.11 -13.73
CA SER A 486 -4.64 10.79 -13.60
C SER A 486 -4.14 9.78 -14.63
N VAL A 487 -3.91 10.20 -15.88
CA VAL A 487 -3.31 9.34 -16.90
C VAL A 487 -1.89 8.93 -16.50
N LEU A 488 -1.05 9.90 -16.11
CA LEU A 488 0.33 9.66 -15.69
C LEU A 488 0.41 8.74 -14.47
N ALA A 489 -0.43 8.97 -13.45
CA ALA A 489 -0.45 8.18 -12.23
C ALA A 489 -0.89 6.71 -12.46
N ARG A 490 -1.79 6.47 -13.44
CA ARG A 490 -2.22 5.13 -13.87
C ARG A 490 -1.20 4.43 -14.76
N GLN A 491 -0.40 5.17 -15.52
CA GLN A 491 0.54 4.63 -16.51
C GLN A 491 1.98 4.97 -16.12
N SER A 492 2.55 4.28 -15.12
CA SER A 492 3.90 4.52 -14.60
C SER A 492 5.00 4.57 -15.67
N ASN A 493 4.82 3.86 -16.78
CA ASN A 493 5.80 3.76 -17.87
C ASN A 493 5.66 4.89 -18.92
N LEU A 494 4.61 5.71 -18.86
CA LEU A 494 4.41 6.81 -19.79
C LEU A 494 5.38 7.96 -19.44
N ARG A 495 6.25 8.31 -20.39
CA ARG A 495 7.16 9.46 -20.27
C ARG A 495 6.78 10.57 -21.24
N LEU A 496 6.71 11.80 -20.74
CA LEU A 496 6.27 12.99 -21.45
C LEU A 496 7.29 14.13 -21.30
N ARG A 497 7.32 15.01 -22.29
CA ARG A 497 7.97 16.33 -22.21
C ARG A 497 6.95 17.43 -22.33
N ILE A 498 6.92 18.33 -21.35
CA ILE A 498 6.12 19.55 -21.35
C ILE A 498 6.95 20.66 -22.00
N GLU A 499 6.48 21.16 -23.13
CA GLU A 499 7.14 22.19 -23.92
C GLU A 499 6.38 23.52 -23.78
N GLY A 500 7.04 24.53 -23.21
CA GLY A 500 6.48 25.87 -23.05
C GLY A 500 6.83 26.79 -24.22
N HIS A 501 5.86 27.54 -24.73
CA HIS A 501 6.05 28.49 -25.83
C HIS A 501 5.43 29.86 -25.53
N THR A 502 6.04 30.91 -26.08
CA THR A 502 5.55 32.29 -26.00
C THR A 502 5.28 32.85 -27.40
N ASP A 503 4.65 34.04 -27.45
CA ASP A 503 4.73 34.88 -28.63
C ASP A 503 6.09 35.58 -28.72
N ASN A 504 6.29 36.40 -29.74
CA ASN A 504 7.53 37.14 -30.01
C ASN A 504 7.59 38.53 -29.35
N ASN A 505 6.72 38.81 -28.37
CA ASN A 505 6.60 40.15 -27.80
C ASN A 505 7.30 40.24 -26.45
N GLY A 506 8.56 40.66 -26.46
CA GLY A 506 9.38 40.83 -25.27
C GLY A 506 10.85 40.55 -25.57
N ASP A 507 11.67 40.61 -24.52
CA ASP A 507 13.06 40.18 -24.59
C ASP A 507 13.16 38.65 -24.71
N LYS A 508 14.05 38.16 -25.58
CA LYS A 508 14.15 36.73 -25.88
C LYS A 508 14.58 35.88 -24.68
N GLU A 509 15.47 36.40 -23.84
CA GLU A 509 15.95 35.69 -22.66
C GLU A 509 14.83 35.61 -21.61
N LEU A 510 14.10 36.71 -21.40
CA LEU A 510 12.93 36.73 -20.53
C LEU A 510 11.80 35.82 -21.01
N LEU A 511 11.56 35.77 -22.33
CA LEU A 511 10.55 34.88 -22.92
C LEU A 511 10.94 33.41 -22.79
N LEU A 512 12.22 33.09 -22.99
CA LEU A 512 12.73 31.74 -22.78
C LEU A 512 12.55 31.31 -21.32
N LYS A 513 12.95 32.16 -20.36
CA LYS A 513 12.75 31.92 -18.93
C LYS A 513 11.27 31.74 -18.58
N LEU A 514 10.40 32.64 -19.01
CA LEU A 514 8.96 32.54 -18.76
C LEU A 514 8.37 31.23 -19.30
N SER A 515 8.82 30.78 -20.48
CA SER A 515 8.35 29.53 -21.07
C SER A 515 8.82 28.30 -20.29
N GLN A 516 10.03 28.34 -19.72
CA GLN A 516 10.58 27.29 -18.87
C GLN A 516 9.84 27.25 -17.52
N ASP A 517 9.72 28.40 -16.85
CA ASP A 517 9.01 28.53 -15.57
C ASP A 517 7.56 28.02 -15.69
N ARG A 518 6.90 28.27 -16.82
CA ARG A 518 5.55 27.74 -17.10
C ARG A 518 5.51 26.22 -17.22
N ALA A 519 6.48 25.62 -17.91
CA ALA A 519 6.56 24.17 -18.03
C ALA A 519 6.84 23.53 -16.66
N ASP A 520 7.71 24.15 -15.85
CA ASP A 520 8.05 23.70 -14.50
C ASP A 520 6.85 23.77 -13.55
N VAL A 521 6.08 24.87 -13.57
CA VAL A 521 4.85 24.98 -12.76
C VAL A 521 3.84 23.89 -13.13
N ILE A 522 3.69 23.55 -14.41
CA ILE A 522 2.82 22.43 -14.81
C ILE A 522 3.33 21.12 -14.25
N LYS A 523 4.64 20.85 -14.39
CA LYS A 523 5.26 19.64 -13.84
C LYS A 523 4.99 19.52 -12.34
N ASP A 524 5.20 20.60 -11.58
CA ASP A 524 4.95 20.63 -10.13
C ASP A 524 3.49 20.33 -9.79
N ILE A 525 2.54 20.87 -10.56
CA ILE A 525 1.10 20.60 -10.37
C ILE A 525 0.78 19.14 -10.68
N LEU A 526 1.29 18.59 -11.78
CA LEU A 526 1.05 17.18 -12.14
C LEU A 526 1.64 16.24 -11.09
N ILE A 527 2.83 16.53 -10.58
CA ILE A 527 3.48 15.76 -9.50
C ILE A 527 2.65 15.82 -8.23
N LYS A 528 2.21 17.03 -7.81
CA LYS A 528 1.30 17.20 -6.66
C LYS A 528 -0.05 16.51 -6.85
N LYS A 529 -0.44 16.22 -8.10
CA LYS A 529 -1.65 15.49 -8.48
C LYS A 529 -1.37 14.01 -8.77
N GLY A 530 -0.19 13.49 -8.43
CA GLY A 530 0.14 12.06 -8.43
C GLY A 530 0.98 11.54 -9.59
N ALA A 531 1.44 12.41 -10.49
CA ALA A 531 2.40 12.02 -11.50
C ALA A 531 3.78 11.74 -10.87
N ILE A 532 4.50 10.76 -11.39
CA ILE A 532 5.84 10.44 -10.94
C ILE A 532 6.82 11.46 -11.55
N PRO A 533 7.72 12.10 -10.78
CA PRO A 533 8.64 13.13 -11.30
C PRO A 533 9.49 12.69 -12.50
N SER A 534 9.88 11.40 -12.56
CA SER A 534 10.66 10.82 -13.66
C SER A 534 9.87 10.64 -14.97
N GLN A 535 8.53 10.71 -14.92
CA GLN A 535 7.70 10.69 -16.11
C GLN A 535 7.72 12.00 -16.88
N ILE A 536 8.15 13.11 -16.26
CA ILE A 536 7.94 14.46 -16.80
C ILE A 536 9.28 15.17 -16.99
N GLU A 537 9.62 15.44 -18.25
CA GLU A 537 10.64 16.42 -18.64
C GLU A 537 9.99 17.77 -18.93
N THR A 538 10.69 18.87 -18.69
CA THR A 538 10.21 20.23 -19.02
C THR A 538 11.21 20.93 -19.93
N LYS A 539 10.72 21.74 -20.87
CA LYS A 539 11.56 22.55 -21.74
C LYS A 539 10.87 23.82 -22.22
N GLY A 540 11.48 24.96 -21.92
CA GLY A 540 11.10 26.25 -22.49
C GLY A 540 11.70 26.46 -23.88
N PHE A 541 10.89 26.95 -24.82
CA PHE A 541 11.33 27.34 -26.17
C PHE A 541 11.20 28.84 -26.44
N GLY A 542 10.60 29.62 -25.54
CA GLY A 542 10.29 31.03 -25.77
C GLY A 542 9.54 31.22 -27.10
N ASP A 543 10.01 32.15 -27.93
CA ASP A 543 9.45 32.48 -29.24
C ASP A 543 10.07 31.69 -30.41
N SER A 544 11.01 30.76 -30.13
CA SER A 544 11.85 30.12 -31.15
C SER A 544 11.12 29.08 -32.03
N ARG A 545 9.93 28.63 -31.62
CA ARG A 545 9.10 27.63 -32.32
C ARG A 545 7.66 28.12 -32.53
N PRO A 546 7.45 29.16 -33.35
CA PRO A 546 6.12 29.70 -33.59
C PRO A 546 5.33 28.82 -34.56
N LEU A 547 4.02 28.66 -34.31
CA LEU A 547 3.08 27.98 -35.22
C LEU A 547 2.68 28.86 -36.41
N ASN A 548 2.86 30.18 -36.29
CA ASN A 548 2.39 31.19 -37.24
C ASN A 548 3.26 32.47 -37.16
N GLY A 549 2.92 33.49 -37.94
CA GLY A 549 3.73 34.71 -38.07
C GLY A 549 3.62 35.75 -36.95
N ASN A 550 2.86 35.52 -35.87
CA ASN A 550 2.62 36.52 -34.79
C ASN A 550 2.04 37.88 -35.27
N ARG A 551 1.34 37.91 -36.41
CA ARG A 551 0.94 39.15 -37.08
C ARG A 551 -0.20 39.88 -36.38
N ASN A 552 -1.03 39.16 -35.64
CA ASN A 552 -2.18 39.67 -34.92
C ASN A 552 -2.34 38.96 -33.57
N GLU A 553 -3.26 39.44 -32.73
CA GLU A 553 -3.42 38.91 -31.37
C GLU A 553 -3.92 37.46 -31.35
N ASN A 554 -4.71 37.03 -32.33
CA ASN A 554 -5.15 35.64 -32.44
C ASN A 554 -3.96 34.71 -32.74
N GLU A 555 -3.08 35.12 -33.64
CA GLU A 555 -1.84 34.42 -33.97
C GLU A 555 -0.91 34.31 -32.75
N ARG A 556 -0.72 35.42 -32.01
CA ARG A 556 0.09 35.43 -30.77
C ARG A 556 -0.51 34.55 -29.69
N LYS A 557 -1.83 34.58 -29.50
CA LYS A 557 -2.53 33.72 -28.55
C LYS A 557 -2.31 32.24 -28.84
N ALA A 558 -2.25 31.86 -30.12
CA ALA A 558 -1.93 30.48 -30.50
C ALA A 558 -0.48 30.08 -30.21
N ASN A 559 0.48 31.02 -30.25
CA ASN A 559 1.88 30.73 -29.93
C ASN A 559 2.16 30.66 -28.42
N ARG A 560 1.36 31.37 -27.60
CA ARG A 560 1.35 31.23 -26.13
C ARG A 560 0.65 29.93 -25.73
N ARG A 561 1.39 28.83 -25.78
CA ARG A 561 0.84 27.48 -25.64
C ARG A 561 1.77 26.55 -24.87
N VAL A 562 1.23 25.40 -24.52
CA VAL A 562 1.97 24.27 -23.96
C VAL A 562 1.71 23.04 -24.82
N GLU A 563 2.79 22.37 -25.22
CA GLU A 563 2.74 21.09 -25.92
C GLU A 563 3.22 19.97 -24.99
N ILE A 564 2.65 18.78 -25.15
CA ILE A 564 3.13 17.55 -24.51
C ILE A 564 3.68 16.66 -25.61
N THR A 565 4.92 16.24 -25.51
CA THR A 565 5.52 15.24 -26.40
C THR A 565 5.71 13.92 -25.65
N VAL A 566 5.16 12.82 -26.15
CA VAL A 566 5.40 11.47 -25.63
C VAL A 566 6.83 11.07 -26.01
N LEU A 567 7.64 10.72 -25.02
CA LEU A 567 9.04 10.36 -25.19
C LEU A 567 9.23 8.85 -25.37
N GLU A 568 8.58 8.06 -24.52
CA GLU A 568 8.62 6.60 -24.54
C GLU A 568 7.26 6.04 -24.07
N GLN A 569 6.78 5.04 -24.79
CA GLN A 569 5.62 4.24 -24.44
C GLN A 569 6.00 2.79 -24.77
N GLU A 570 6.34 1.97 -23.77
CA GLU A 570 6.52 0.55 -24.03
C GLU A 570 5.14 -0.07 -24.28
N GLU A 571 4.92 -0.55 -25.50
CA GLU A 571 3.79 -1.42 -25.80
C GLU A 571 3.95 -2.69 -24.95
N LYS A 572 3.02 -2.92 -24.00
CA LYS A 572 2.86 -4.26 -23.42
C LYS A 572 2.53 -5.22 -24.56
N GLN A 573 3.51 -5.99 -25.00
CA GLN A 573 3.32 -7.13 -25.91
C GLN A 573 2.40 -8.17 -25.29
#